data_AF-A0A481BCI6-F1
#
_entry.id   AF-A0A481BCI6-F1
#
_cell.length_a   1.000
_cell.length_b   1.000
_cell.length_c   1.000
_cell.angle_alpha   90.00
_cell.angle_beta   90.00
_cell.angle_gamma   90.00
#
_symmetry.space_group_name_H-M   'P 1'
#
loop_
_entity.id
_entity.type
_entity.pdbx_description
1 polymer ?
#
loop_
_entity_poly.entity_id
_entity_poly.type
_entity_poly.pdbx_seq_one_letter_code
_entity_poly.pdbx_strand_id
1 'polypeptide(L)'
;MLRTCRALCSQASPSPGGWQPPNFDGGAFHLKGTGELTRALLVLRLCAWPPLVTHGLALQAWSQRLLGSRLSGALLRASIYGQFVAGETAEEVTGCVQQLKTLGLRPLLAVPTEEEPDSAVKTGEAWYEGNLRAMLRCVDLSRGLLETPGRTGDILMQLKITALASTQLCKELTSWVRRPGDSLELSPKRLAEAMDSGRPQPFP
;
A
#
# COMPACT_ATOMS: atom_id res chain seq x y z
N MET A 1 39.84 -5.05 -0.48
CA MET A 1 39.46 -3.79 -1.15
C MET A 1 37.95 -3.62 -1.05
N LEU A 2 37.46 -2.97 0.01
CA LEU A 2 36.04 -2.79 0.30
C LEU A 2 35.63 -1.38 -0.16
N ARG A 3 34.79 -1.33 -1.21
CA ARG A 3 34.20 -0.10 -1.73
C ARG A 3 33.20 0.45 -0.70
N THR A 4 33.46 1.68 -0.23
CA THR A 4 32.57 2.46 0.62
C THR A 4 31.35 2.92 -0.17
N CYS A 5 30.15 2.58 0.30
CA CYS A 5 28.88 3.13 -0.20
C CYS A 5 28.84 4.64 0.04
N ARG A 6 28.84 5.44 -1.04
CA ARG A 6 28.48 6.86 -0.98
C ARG A 6 26.98 6.95 -0.71
N ALA A 7 26.59 7.39 0.48
CA ALA A 7 25.23 7.78 0.77
C ALA A 7 24.85 8.97 -0.12
N LEU A 8 23.75 8.82 -0.87
CA LEU A 8 23.12 9.92 -1.60
C LEU A 8 22.43 10.84 -0.58
N CYS A 9 23.16 11.85 -0.09
CA CYS A 9 22.55 12.92 0.69
C CYS A 9 21.70 13.78 -0.25
N SER A 10 20.38 13.71 -0.07
CA SER A 10 19.42 14.68 -0.60
C SER A 10 19.76 16.08 -0.08
N GLN A 11 20.01 17.02 -0.98
CA GLN A 11 20.15 18.44 -0.66
C GLN A 11 18.75 19.03 -0.43
N ALA A 12 18.16 18.75 0.72
CA ALA A 12 17.02 19.49 1.22
C ALA A 12 17.55 20.69 2.02
N SER A 13 17.16 21.91 1.65
CA SER A 13 17.48 23.12 2.41
C SER A 13 17.12 22.95 3.88
N PRO A 14 17.95 23.44 4.82
CA PRO A 14 17.72 23.23 6.25
C PRO A 14 16.41 23.94 6.66
N SER A 15 15.42 23.16 7.06
CA SER A 15 14.28 23.68 7.82
C SER A 15 14.82 24.41 9.07
N PRO A 16 14.25 25.55 9.46
CA PRO A 16 14.74 26.35 10.58
C PRO A 16 14.56 25.69 11.97
N GLY A 17 13.95 24.50 12.02
CA GLY A 17 14.01 23.60 13.18
C GLY A 17 14.98 22.47 12.91
N GLY A 18 16.09 22.43 13.64
CA GLY A 18 17.03 21.31 13.57
C GLY A 18 16.30 19.98 13.77
N TRP A 19 16.64 18.97 12.96
CA TRP A 19 16.15 17.61 13.14
C TRP A 19 16.51 17.13 14.54
N GLN A 20 15.51 17.04 15.43
CA GLN A 20 15.70 16.36 16.70
C GLN A 20 15.63 14.86 16.44
N PRO A 21 16.57 14.07 16.98
CA PRO A 21 16.46 12.62 16.89
C PRO A 21 15.15 12.19 17.56
N PRO A 22 14.40 11.25 16.96
CA PRO A 22 13.20 10.73 17.59
C PRO A 22 13.56 10.10 18.94
N ASN A 23 12.95 10.60 20.01
CA ASN A 23 13.10 10.04 21.35
C ASN A 23 12.09 8.91 21.53
N PHE A 24 12.58 7.69 21.75
CA PHE A 24 11.76 6.52 22.01
C PHE A 24 11.69 6.29 23.51
N ASP A 25 10.62 6.74 24.15
CA ASP A 25 10.37 6.58 25.59
C ASP A 25 9.74 5.22 25.96
N GLY A 26 9.40 4.41 24.95
CA GLY A 26 8.73 3.12 25.13
C GLY A 26 7.25 3.22 25.51
N GLY A 27 6.70 4.43 25.68
CA GLY A 27 5.31 4.67 26.10
C GLY A 27 4.29 3.97 25.20
N ALA A 28 4.59 3.90 23.89
CA ALA A 28 3.74 3.25 22.90
C ALA A 28 3.52 1.74 23.15
N PHE A 29 4.48 1.04 23.78
CA PHE A 29 4.34 -0.38 24.08
C PHE A 29 3.32 -0.65 25.19
N HIS A 30 3.10 0.30 26.10
CA HIS A 30 2.10 0.18 27.17
C HIS A 30 0.65 0.25 26.65
N LEU A 31 0.45 0.81 25.46
CA LEU A 31 -0.86 0.88 24.80
C LEU A 31 -1.23 -0.43 24.09
N LYS A 32 -0.35 -1.44 24.13
CA LYS A 32 -0.47 -2.70 23.40
C LYS A 32 -0.47 -3.89 24.35
N GLY A 33 -1.35 -4.86 24.09
CA GLY A 33 -1.41 -6.08 24.89
C GLY A 33 -0.16 -6.96 24.70
N THR A 34 0.21 -7.72 25.73
CA THR A 34 1.39 -8.61 25.71
C THR A 34 1.36 -9.60 24.54
N GLY A 35 0.18 -10.12 24.18
CA GLY A 35 0.01 -10.99 23.02
C GLY A 35 0.32 -10.30 21.70
N GLU A 36 -0.10 -9.04 21.52
CA GLU A 36 0.21 -8.25 20.33
C GLU A 36 1.71 -7.97 20.22
N LEU A 37 2.35 -7.63 21.33
CA LEU A 37 3.79 -7.40 21.39
C LEU A 37 4.59 -8.66 21.10
N THR A 38 4.16 -9.81 21.65
CA THR A 38 4.81 -11.11 21.41
C THR A 38 4.70 -11.51 19.95
N ARG A 39 3.51 -11.36 19.35
CA ARG A 39 3.27 -11.58 17.92
C ARG A 39 4.12 -10.64 17.07
N ALA A 40 4.17 -9.35 17.40
CA ALA A 40 4.99 -8.38 16.69
C ALA A 40 6.48 -8.70 16.75
N LEU A 41 7.00 -9.10 17.92
CA LEU A 41 8.39 -9.52 18.08
C LEU A 41 8.71 -10.77 17.26
N LEU A 42 7.81 -11.76 17.27
CA LEU A 42 7.96 -12.97 16.48
C LEU A 42 7.99 -12.65 14.98
N VAL A 43 7.02 -11.88 14.48
CA VAL A 43 6.96 -11.46 13.07
C VAL A 43 8.22 -10.67 12.68
N LEU A 44 8.67 -9.74 13.52
CA LEU A 44 9.89 -8.98 13.28
C LEU A 44 11.11 -9.89 13.13
N ARG A 45 11.26 -10.90 14.00
CA ARG A 45 12.38 -11.86 13.92
C ARG A 45 12.31 -12.73 12.67
N LEU A 46 11.11 -13.16 12.28
CA LEU A 46 10.90 -13.94 11.06
C LEU A 46 11.24 -13.10 9.81
N CYS A 47 10.77 -11.85 9.75
CA CYS A 47 11.09 -10.93 8.64
C CYS A 47 12.57 -10.53 8.61
N ALA A 48 13.28 -10.60 9.74
CA ALA A 48 14.72 -10.37 9.79
C ALA A 48 15.55 -11.58 9.31
N TRP A 49 14.92 -12.72 8.98
CA TRP A 49 15.61 -13.93 8.53
C TRP A 49 15.57 -14.05 7.00
N PRO A 50 16.68 -13.77 6.29
CA PRO A 50 16.67 -13.65 4.83
C PRO A 50 16.16 -14.89 4.07
N PRO A 51 16.55 -16.14 4.41
CA PRO A 51 16.07 -17.33 3.73
C PRO A 51 14.55 -17.50 3.77
N LEU A 52 13.93 -17.09 4.88
CA LEU A 52 12.48 -17.17 5.07
C LEU A 52 11.78 -16.13 4.18
N VAL A 53 12.31 -14.92 4.13
CA VAL A 53 11.76 -13.84 3.30
C VAL A 53 11.94 -14.13 1.82
N THR A 54 13.12 -14.64 1.41
CA THR A 54 13.41 -14.92 -0.01
C THR A 54 12.59 -16.07 -0.57
N HIS A 55 12.22 -17.06 0.25
CA HIS A 55 11.43 -18.23 -0.17
C HIS A 55 10.01 -18.22 0.39
N GLY A 56 9.51 -17.06 0.86
CA GLY A 56 8.23 -16.95 1.56
C GLY A 56 7.05 -17.50 0.75
N LEU A 57 6.99 -17.21 -0.55
CA LEU A 57 5.93 -17.70 -1.43
C LEU A 57 5.96 -19.23 -1.59
N ALA A 58 7.16 -19.80 -1.73
CA ALA A 58 7.32 -21.26 -1.83
C ALA A 58 6.94 -21.95 -0.51
N LEU A 59 7.34 -21.37 0.63
CA LEU A 59 6.98 -21.88 1.95
C LEU A 59 5.48 -21.79 2.19
N GLN A 60 4.84 -20.70 1.76
CA GLN A 60 3.39 -20.53 1.84
C GLN A 60 2.67 -21.57 0.99
N ALA A 61 3.11 -21.79 -0.27
CA ALA A 61 2.53 -22.82 -1.13
C ALA A 61 2.69 -24.23 -0.53
N TRP A 62 3.85 -24.51 0.07
CA TRP A 62 4.11 -25.76 0.77
C TRP A 62 3.21 -25.92 2.01
N SER A 63 3.07 -24.86 2.81
CA SER A 63 2.17 -24.81 3.97
C SER A 63 0.71 -25.06 3.57
N GLN A 64 0.24 -24.43 2.50
CA GLN A 64 -1.10 -24.65 1.96
C GLN A 64 -1.30 -26.09 1.49
N ARG A 65 -0.27 -26.72 0.90
CA ARG A 65 -0.33 -28.11 0.44
C ARG A 65 -0.32 -29.12 1.60
N LEU A 66 0.40 -28.82 2.68
CA LEU A 66 0.54 -29.72 3.83
C LEU A 66 -0.60 -29.57 4.84
N LEU A 67 -0.97 -28.35 5.21
CA LEU A 67 -1.99 -28.05 6.23
C LEU A 67 -3.37 -27.74 5.62
N GLY A 68 -3.45 -27.55 4.31
CA GLY A 68 -4.66 -27.06 3.64
C GLY A 68 -4.79 -25.53 3.72
N SER A 69 -5.62 -24.97 2.84
CA SER A 69 -5.82 -23.51 2.70
C SER A 69 -6.41 -22.84 3.95
N ARG A 70 -7.32 -23.52 4.66
CA ARG A 70 -7.98 -22.97 5.84
C ARG A 70 -7.04 -22.80 7.03
N LEU A 71 -6.30 -23.84 7.38
CA LEU A 71 -5.38 -23.81 8.52
C LEU A 71 -4.16 -22.94 8.24
N SER A 72 -3.57 -23.06 7.05
CA SER A 72 -2.47 -22.17 6.63
C SER A 72 -2.91 -20.70 6.62
N GLY A 73 -4.10 -20.40 6.10
CA GLY A 73 -4.70 -19.06 6.14
C GLY A 73 -4.91 -18.56 7.57
N ALA A 74 -5.46 -19.39 8.45
CA ALA A 74 -5.66 -19.03 9.86
C ALA A 74 -4.33 -18.75 10.60
N LEU A 75 -3.29 -19.56 10.35
CA LEU A 75 -1.95 -19.36 10.92
C LEU A 75 -1.30 -18.07 10.42
N LEU A 76 -1.40 -17.81 9.12
CA LEU A 76 -0.91 -16.59 8.49
C LEU A 76 -1.63 -15.35 9.03
N ARG A 77 -2.94 -15.45 9.23
CA ARG A 77 -3.79 -14.41 9.83
C ARG A 77 -3.45 -14.15 11.29
N ALA A 78 -3.21 -15.20 12.08
CA ALA A 78 -2.80 -15.09 13.48
C ALA A 78 -1.37 -14.57 13.66
N SER A 79 -0.55 -14.51 12.61
CA SER A 79 0.86 -14.10 12.66
C SER A 79 1.14 -12.86 11.81
N ILE A 80 1.55 -13.07 10.55
CA ILE A 80 2.07 -12.05 9.63
C ILE A 80 0.95 -11.15 9.12
N TYR A 81 -0.14 -11.71 8.60
CA TYR A 81 -1.22 -10.91 8.03
C TYR A 81 -1.91 -10.06 9.10
N GLY A 82 -2.17 -10.59 10.29
CA GLY A 82 -2.71 -9.82 11.41
C GLY A 82 -1.75 -8.75 11.98
N GLN A 83 -0.48 -8.73 11.54
CA GLN A 83 0.47 -7.66 11.89
C GLN A 83 0.40 -6.48 10.94
N PHE A 84 0.17 -6.74 9.66
CA PHE A 84 0.33 -5.75 8.60
C PHE A 84 -0.99 -5.33 7.95
N VAL A 85 -2.03 -6.16 8.03
CA VAL A 85 -3.32 -5.94 7.37
C VAL A 85 -4.37 -5.61 8.42
N ALA A 86 -5.15 -4.55 8.17
CA ALA A 86 -6.20 -4.09 9.09
C ALA A 86 -7.39 -5.05 9.18
N GLY A 87 -7.60 -5.87 8.15
CA GLY A 87 -8.70 -6.81 8.03
C GLY A 87 -8.94 -7.20 6.57
N GLU A 88 -9.70 -8.28 6.37
CA GLU A 88 -10.18 -8.71 5.04
C GLU A 88 -11.62 -8.23 4.80
N THR A 89 -12.37 -8.00 5.87
CA THR A 89 -13.76 -7.53 5.81
C THR A 89 -13.91 -6.08 6.25
N ALA A 90 -15.03 -5.46 5.85
CA ALA A 90 -15.40 -4.11 6.22
C ALA A 90 -15.43 -3.89 7.74
N GLU A 91 -15.96 -4.88 8.46
CA GLU A 91 -16.17 -4.87 9.91
C GLU A 91 -14.82 -4.92 10.64
N GLU A 92 -13.90 -5.76 10.16
CA GLU A 92 -12.55 -5.89 10.72
C GLU A 92 -11.75 -4.60 10.54
N VAL A 93 -11.79 -4.02 9.33
CA VAL A 93 -11.16 -2.73 9.04
C VAL A 93 -11.76 -1.63 9.91
N THR A 94 -13.08 -1.62 10.09
CA THR A 94 -13.77 -0.65 10.94
C THR A 94 -13.34 -0.77 12.41
N GLY A 95 -13.30 -1.99 12.94
CA GLY A 95 -12.84 -2.25 14.30
C GLY A 95 -11.39 -1.80 14.51
N CYS A 96 -10.50 -2.11 13.56
CA CYS A 96 -9.10 -1.67 13.59
C CYS A 96 -8.98 -0.13 13.59
N VAL A 97 -9.72 0.56 12.72
CA VAL A 97 -9.73 2.03 12.66
C VAL A 97 -10.25 2.63 13.96
N GLN A 98 -11.32 2.09 14.55
CA GLN A 98 -11.84 2.57 15.83
C GLN A 98 -10.81 2.39 16.95
N GLN A 99 -10.14 1.25 17.04
CA GLN A 99 -9.07 1.01 18.01
C GLN A 99 -7.90 2.00 17.85
N LEU A 100 -7.49 2.30 16.62
CA LEU A 100 -6.44 3.30 16.39
C LEU A 100 -6.90 4.70 16.82
N LYS A 101 -8.17 5.05 16.56
CA LYS A 101 -8.76 6.32 16.99
C LYS A 101 -8.83 6.45 18.52
N THR A 102 -9.13 5.37 19.27
CA THR A 102 -9.12 5.43 20.75
C THR A 102 -7.73 5.70 21.32
N LEU A 103 -6.68 5.29 20.61
CA LEU A 103 -5.28 5.60 20.93
C LEU A 103 -4.83 6.99 20.47
N GLY A 104 -5.75 7.81 19.94
CA GLY A 104 -5.45 9.15 19.41
C GLY A 104 -4.72 9.14 18.06
N LEU A 105 -4.61 7.98 17.41
CA LEU A 105 -3.96 7.83 16.11
C LEU A 105 -4.95 8.12 14.99
N ARG A 106 -4.45 8.72 13.90
CA ARG A 106 -5.20 8.94 12.67
C ARG A 106 -4.79 7.87 11.64
N PRO A 107 -5.63 6.87 11.35
CA PRO A 107 -5.30 5.86 10.35
C PRO A 107 -5.36 6.43 8.93
N LEU A 108 -4.42 5.99 8.10
CA LEU A 108 -4.39 6.18 6.65
C LEU A 108 -4.80 4.85 6.02
N LEU A 109 -5.95 4.80 5.35
CA LEU A 109 -6.41 3.56 4.72
C LEU A 109 -5.68 3.36 3.39
N ALA A 110 -4.94 2.27 3.25
CA ALA A 110 -4.12 1.99 2.08
C ALA A 110 -4.59 0.72 1.38
N VAL A 111 -4.67 0.77 0.05
CA VAL A 111 -4.80 -0.42 -0.81
C VAL A 111 -3.42 -0.68 -1.41
N PRO A 112 -2.61 -1.59 -0.82
CA PRO A 112 -1.21 -1.77 -1.18
C PRO A 112 -1.03 -2.63 -2.43
N THR A 113 -1.85 -2.40 -3.45
CA THR A 113 -1.76 -3.11 -4.73
C THR A 113 -0.81 -2.35 -5.66
N GLU A 114 0.01 -3.09 -6.40
CA GLU A 114 0.84 -2.60 -7.50
C GLU A 114 0.90 -3.66 -8.59
N GLU A 115 1.24 -3.26 -9.82
CA GLU A 115 1.64 -4.20 -10.86
C GLU A 115 2.92 -4.94 -10.44
N GLU A 116 2.89 -6.28 -10.51
CA GLU A 116 4.07 -7.11 -10.27
C GLU A 116 4.84 -7.30 -11.59
N PRO A 117 6.12 -6.89 -11.68
CA PRO A 117 6.82 -6.73 -12.94
C PRO A 117 7.11 -8.00 -13.74
N ASP A 118 6.87 -9.21 -13.19
CA ASP A 118 7.23 -10.49 -13.84
C ASP A 118 6.10 -11.54 -13.83
N SER A 119 4.86 -11.17 -13.52
CA SER A 119 3.77 -12.14 -13.60
C SER A 119 3.38 -12.36 -15.07
N ALA A 120 3.74 -13.53 -15.62
CA ALA A 120 3.36 -13.97 -16.97
C ALA A 120 1.84 -14.13 -17.17
N VAL A 121 1.04 -13.82 -16.14
CA VAL A 121 -0.41 -13.71 -16.24
C VAL A 121 -0.68 -12.39 -16.93
N LYS A 122 -1.15 -12.44 -18.18
CA LYS A 122 -1.64 -11.29 -18.96
C LYS A 122 -2.34 -10.29 -18.02
N THR A 123 -1.65 -9.21 -17.66
CA THR A 123 -2.20 -8.05 -16.93
C THR A 123 -3.19 -7.36 -17.87
N GLY A 124 -4.36 -7.99 -18.04
CA GLY A 124 -5.42 -7.46 -18.88
C GLY A 124 -6.19 -6.36 -18.16
N GLU A 125 -6.94 -5.58 -18.91
CA GLU A 125 -7.82 -4.51 -18.40
C GLU A 125 -8.73 -4.99 -17.24
N ALA A 126 -9.18 -6.25 -17.26
CA ALA A 126 -9.99 -6.84 -16.19
C ALA A 126 -9.29 -6.87 -14.82
N TRP A 127 -7.95 -6.95 -14.79
CA TRP A 127 -7.17 -6.91 -13.55
C TRP A 127 -7.15 -5.49 -12.98
N TYR A 128 -6.89 -4.49 -13.82
CA TYR A 128 -6.95 -3.07 -13.44
C TYR A 128 -8.35 -2.67 -12.98
N GLU A 129 -9.39 -3.15 -13.66
CA GLU A 129 -10.79 -2.95 -13.25
C GLU A 129 -11.12 -3.63 -11.91
N GLY A 130 -10.52 -4.79 -11.63
CA GLY A 130 -10.58 -5.43 -10.31
C GLY A 130 -9.98 -4.56 -9.21
N ASN A 131 -8.80 -3.98 -9.46
CA ASN A 131 -8.13 -3.09 -8.52
C ASN A 131 -8.90 -1.79 -8.32
N LEU A 132 -9.44 -1.19 -9.38
CA LEU A 132 -10.30 -0.02 -9.30
C LEU A 132 -11.51 -0.28 -8.40
N ARG A 133 -12.20 -1.41 -8.58
CA ARG A 133 -13.32 -1.81 -7.72
C ARG A 133 -12.92 -1.98 -6.26
N ALA A 134 -11.74 -2.54 -5.98
CA ALA A 134 -11.22 -2.65 -4.62
C ALA A 134 -10.94 -1.26 -4.00
N MET A 135 -10.37 -0.34 -4.77
CA MET A 135 -10.15 1.05 -4.34
C MET A 135 -11.46 1.81 -4.09
N LEU A 136 -12.45 1.67 -4.98
CA LEU A 136 -13.77 2.29 -4.78
C LEU A 136 -14.46 1.75 -3.52
N ARG A 137 -14.44 0.43 -3.31
CA ARG A 137 -14.94 -0.17 -2.05
C ARG A 137 -14.21 0.40 -0.84
N CYS A 138 -12.91 0.63 -0.93
CA CYS A 138 -12.12 1.25 0.12
C CYS A 138 -12.56 2.69 0.41
N VAL A 139 -12.87 3.48 -0.63
CA VAL A 139 -13.47 4.82 -0.48
C VAL A 139 -14.82 4.74 0.22
N ASP A 140 -15.71 3.83 -0.19
CA ASP A 140 -17.03 3.66 0.43
C ASP A 140 -16.92 3.27 1.91
N LEU A 141 -16.03 2.33 2.24
CA LEU A 141 -15.72 1.97 3.62
C LEU A 141 -15.24 3.18 4.41
N SER A 142 -14.35 3.97 3.81
CA SER A 142 -13.79 5.14 4.46
C SER A 142 -14.87 6.15 4.84
N ARG A 143 -15.87 6.39 3.98
CA ARG A 143 -17.00 7.28 4.26
C ARG A 143 -17.80 6.82 5.48
N GLY A 144 -18.04 5.51 5.61
CA GLY A 144 -18.72 4.93 6.78
C GLY A 144 -17.97 5.14 8.10
N LEU A 145 -16.65 5.39 8.06
CA LEU A 145 -15.82 5.64 9.24
C LEU A 145 -15.86 7.10 9.73
N LEU A 146 -16.47 8.02 8.97
CA LEU A 146 -16.58 9.45 9.31
C LEU A 146 -17.62 9.72 10.40
N GLU A 147 -18.59 8.83 10.60
CA GLU A 147 -19.79 9.07 11.43
C GLU A 147 -19.56 9.00 12.96
N THR A 148 -18.40 9.44 13.43
CA THR A 148 -18.19 9.66 14.89
C THR A 148 -18.57 11.10 15.22
N PRO A 149 -19.65 11.36 15.98
CA PRO A 149 -20.12 12.71 16.24
C PRO A 149 -19.07 13.49 17.04
N GLY A 150 -18.64 14.64 16.51
CA GLY A 150 -17.83 15.64 17.24
C GLY A 150 -16.40 15.86 16.76
N ARG A 151 -15.89 15.12 15.77
CA ARG A 151 -14.55 15.37 15.20
C ARG A 151 -14.57 15.28 13.67
N THR A 152 -14.66 16.43 13.01
CA THR A 152 -14.49 16.61 11.56
C THR A 152 -13.02 16.36 11.20
N GLY A 153 -12.59 15.10 11.23
CA GLY A 153 -11.26 14.70 10.79
C GLY A 153 -11.34 14.22 9.35
N ASP A 154 -10.51 14.78 8.47
CA ASP A 154 -10.39 14.30 7.10
C ASP A 154 -9.98 12.82 7.10
N ILE A 155 -10.70 12.03 6.31
CA ILE A 155 -10.31 10.67 5.99
C ILE A 155 -9.12 10.74 5.04
N LEU A 156 -8.08 9.99 5.37
CA LEU A 156 -6.91 9.87 4.51
C LEU A 156 -6.92 8.49 3.86
N MET A 157 -6.70 8.46 2.54
CA MET A 157 -6.53 7.24 1.77
C MET A 157 -5.25 7.30 0.94
N GLN A 158 -4.58 6.15 0.80
CA GLN A 158 -3.45 5.96 -0.10
C GLN A 158 -3.84 4.99 -1.22
N LEU A 159 -3.58 5.41 -2.45
CA LEU A 159 -3.63 4.57 -3.64
C LEU A 159 -2.35 4.72 -4.46
N LYS A 160 -2.07 3.75 -5.32
CA LYS A 160 -0.95 3.79 -6.25
C LYS A 160 -1.45 3.67 -7.69
N ILE A 161 -0.99 4.58 -8.56
CA ILE A 161 -1.41 4.64 -9.96
C ILE A 161 -1.05 3.36 -10.72
N THR A 162 0.04 2.70 -10.35
CA THR A 162 0.51 1.42 -10.91
C THR A 162 -0.42 0.24 -10.61
N ALA A 163 -1.42 0.39 -9.75
CA ALA A 163 -2.50 -0.59 -9.61
C ALA A 163 -3.67 -0.36 -10.56
N LEU A 164 -3.75 0.81 -11.21
CA LEU A 164 -4.81 1.17 -12.16
C LEU A 164 -4.33 1.19 -13.61
N ALA A 165 -3.01 1.26 -13.82
CA ALA A 165 -2.39 1.31 -15.12
C ALA A 165 -1.03 0.62 -15.09
N SER A 166 -0.56 0.16 -16.26
CA SER A 166 0.74 -0.47 -16.34
C SER A 166 1.87 0.51 -16.04
N THR A 167 2.93 0.00 -15.45
CA THR A 167 4.18 0.71 -15.20
C THR A 167 4.81 1.19 -16.50
N GLN A 168 4.65 0.43 -17.60
CA GLN A 168 5.11 0.86 -18.93
C GLN A 168 4.32 2.07 -19.42
N LEU A 169 2.99 2.07 -19.32
CA LEU A 169 2.17 3.23 -19.68
C LEU A 169 2.55 4.46 -18.85
N CYS A 170 2.76 4.27 -17.54
CA CYS A 170 3.21 5.35 -16.66
C CYS A 170 4.58 5.92 -17.08
N LYS A 171 5.53 5.05 -17.49
CA LYS A 171 6.85 5.48 -18.00
C LYS A 171 6.72 6.24 -19.31
N GLU A 172 5.95 5.72 -20.26
CA GLU A 172 5.71 6.38 -21.55
C GLU A 172 5.11 7.75 -21.32
N LEU A 173 3.97 7.85 -20.62
CA LEU A 173 3.32 9.12 -20.30
C LEU A 173 4.27 10.13 -19.64
N THR A 174 5.07 9.67 -18.68
CA THR A 174 6.06 10.54 -18.00
C THR A 174 7.13 11.03 -18.97
N SER A 175 7.61 10.17 -19.87
CA SER A 175 8.61 10.53 -20.87
C SER A 175 8.07 11.56 -21.87
N TRP A 176 6.79 11.42 -22.26
CA TRP A 176 6.09 12.30 -23.18
C TRP A 176 5.81 13.67 -22.55
N VAL A 177 5.30 13.72 -21.31
CA VAL A 177 5.04 14.98 -20.59
C VAL A 177 6.31 15.83 -20.42
N ARG A 178 7.48 15.19 -20.35
CA ARG A 178 8.77 15.89 -20.22
C ARG A 178 9.33 16.44 -21.53
N ARG A 179 8.78 16.07 -22.71
CA ARG A 179 9.30 16.55 -24.00
C ARG A 179 8.91 18.02 -24.19
N PRO A 180 9.88 18.95 -24.32
CA PRO A 180 9.58 20.33 -24.64
C PRO A 180 9.21 20.43 -26.13
N GLY A 181 7.98 20.85 -26.43
CA GLY A 181 7.65 21.40 -27.75
C GLY A 181 6.49 20.77 -28.52
N ASP A 182 6.19 19.48 -28.41
CA ASP A 182 5.22 18.86 -29.31
C ASP A 182 4.35 17.80 -28.62
N SER A 183 3.03 18.06 -28.62
CA SER A 183 1.95 17.11 -28.95
C SER A 183 0.62 17.71 -28.48
N LEU A 184 0.03 18.59 -29.30
CA LEU A 184 -1.36 19.05 -29.14
C LEU A 184 -2.37 17.90 -29.14
N GLU A 185 -2.02 16.71 -29.62
CA GLU A 185 -2.90 15.54 -29.71
C GLU A 185 -3.13 14.82 -28.37
N LEU A 186 -2.17 14.91 -27.44
CA LEU A 186 -2.19 14.23 -26.14
C LEU A 186 -2.00 15.21 -24.97
N SER A 187 -2.44 16.46 -25.13
CA SER A 187 -2.47 17.42 -24.01
C SER A 187 -3.27 16.81 -22.84
N PRO A 188 -2.90 17.06 -21.57
CA PRO A 188 -3.64 16.54 -20.42
C PRO A 188 -5.14 16.83 -20.49
N LYS A 189 -5.51 17.98 -21.08
CA LYS A 189 -6.90 18.37 -21.34
C LYS A 189 -7.59 17.48 -22.37
N ARG A 190 -6.95 17.21 -23.52
CA ARG A 190 -7.51 16.31 -24.55
C ARG A 190 -7.52 14.85 -24.12
N LEU A 191 -6.53 14.40 -23.36
CA LEU A 191 -6.54 13.07 -22.77
C LEU A 191 -7.71 12.93 -21.79
N ALA A 192 -7.93 13.93 -20.93
CA ALA A 192 -9.10 13.96 -20.06
C ALA A 192 -10.41 13.98 -20.86
N GLU A 193 -10.53 14.82 -21.88
CA GLU A 193 -11.71 14.85 -22.78
C GLU A 193 -11.92 13.50 -23.49
N ALA A 194 -10.86 12.82 -23.92
CA ALA A 194 -10.93 11.51 -24.53
C ALA A 194 -11.41 10.44 -23.53
N MET A 195 -10.86 10.44 -22.32
CA MET A 195 -11.29 9.57 -21.22
C MET A 195 -12.76 9.79 -20.87
N ASP A 196 -13.20 11.04 -20.78
CA ASP A 196 -14.60 11.41 -20.50
C ASP A 196 -15.55 11.03 -21.64
N SER A 197 -15.06 11.06 -22.89
CA SER A 197 -15.87 10.72 -24.07
C SER A 197 -16.10 9.21 -24.25
N GLY A 198 -15.28 8.36 -23.63
CA GLY A 198 -15.35 6.90 -23.75
C GLY A 198 -15.12 6.35 -25.17
N ARG A 199 -14.64 7.16 -26.12
CA ARG A 199 -14.39 6.74 -27.50
C ARG A 199 -12.92 6.37 -27.69
N PRO A 200 -12.62 5.25 -28.38
CA PRO A 200 -11.25 4.94 -28.77
C PRO A 200 -10.76 6.02 -29.73
N GLN A 201 -9.71 6.74 -29.34
CA GLN A 201 -9.01 7.63 -30.26
C GLN A 201 -7.95 6.83 -31.02
N PRO A 202 -7.79 7.07 -32.33
CA PRO A 202 -6.69 6.49 -33.08
C PRO A 202 -5.39 7.10 -32.55
N PHE A 203 -4.59 6.30 -31.84
CA PHE A 203 -3.20 6.62 -31.60
C PHE A 203 -2.39 6.20 -32.83
N PRO A 204 -1.48 7.04 -33.36
CA PRO A 204 -0.58 6.66 -34.45
C PRO A 204 0.43 5.58 -34.02
#